data_AF-R9B1P4-F1
#
_entry.id   AF-R9B1P4-F1
#
_cell.length_a   1.000
_cell.length_b   1.000
_cell.length_c   1.000
_cell.angle_alpha   90.00
_cell.angle_beta   90.00
_cell.angle_gamma   90.00
#
_symmetry.space_group_name_H-M   'P 1'
#
loop_
_entity.id
_entity.type
_entity.pdbx_description
1 polymer ?
#
loop_
_entity_poly.entity_id
_entity_poly.type
_entity_poly.pdbx_seq_one_letter_code
_entity_poly.pdbx_strand_id
1 'polypeptide(L)'
;MAKQTVSLGTAPTGAGGDTFRSAASKLQANDNELYAALGGASGTLPSALPIVNGGTGQTTALTACRALRVWKGERAVDIDLNTIIEPGFYGNDTFASGLVSNNFPVSGQTGSLQVLDISGSNGYRIQIYKTATTNETYSRITTNSGTSWSAWKRAIDANDAVYQQLVANGLGAGGFSLGAADLNTLAAQGFFVGLQNQSTAATAAKNYPTKASQFILGFNIKNATEHEAQLSLCTSTSQMFYRRKSYGAAYSSWFELLTKANTTVDGSGFIKAASPVVKLFNDHIELNDDAQKQPITFEKLGIGDYLVKGSLGLAQEGWYIEVPKDANGNTVVAVIYTILENGDISVKTHKRKFDFELAAVVPDLDNPIDIPDTRCIDLRLHEEPQLEEAIDDTEQ
;
A
#
# COMPACT_ATOMS: atom_id res chain seq x y z
N MET A 1 5.67 -15.42 68.57
CA MET A 1 5.18 -15.93 69.87
C MET A 1 3.92 -15.15 70.25
N ALA A 2 3.16 -15.62 71.25
CA ALA A 2 2.06 -14.83 71.77
C ALA A 2 2.59 -13.76 72.72
N LYS A 3 2.06 -12.54 72.64
CA LYS A 3 2.39 -11.43 73.55
C LYS A 3 2.37 -11.91 75.00
N GLN A 4 3.48 -11.76 75.70
CA GLN A 4 3.52 -12.04 77.13
C GLN A 4 2.95 -10.85 77.90
N THR A 5 2.01 -11.11 78.80
CA THR A 5 1.37 -10.08 79.64
C THR A 5 1.89 -10.17 81.07
N VAL A 6 2.27 -9.03 81.63
CA VAL A 6 2.65 -8.91 83.05
C VAL A 6 1.38 -8.96 83.89
N SER A 7 1.31 -9.88 84.84
CA SER A 7 0.23 -9.97 85.81
C SER A 7 0.62 -9.20 87.07
N LEU A 8 -0.17 -8.20 87.46
CA LEU A 8 0.09 -7.38 88.65
C LEU A 8 -0.46 -7.99 89.95
N GLY A 9 -1.20 -9.10 89.86
CA GLY A 9 -1.87 -9.72 91.02
C GLY A 9 -3.04 -8.90 91.57
N THR A 10 -3.52 -9.26 92.76
CA THR A 10 -4.67 -8.59 93.41
C THR A 10 -4.20 -7.46 94.35
N ALA A 11 -4.76 -6.26 94.19
CA ALA A 11 -4.46 -5.12 95.05
C ALA A 11 -4.99 -5.32 96.50
N PRO A 12 -4.36 -4.75 97.54
CA PRO A 12 -3.17 -3.89 97.51
C PRO A 12 -1.84 -4.65 97.60
N THR A 13 -1.86 -5.96 97.85
CA THR A 13 -0.66 -6.75 98.18
C THR A 13 0.08 -7.30 96.96
N GLY A 14 -0.56 -7.34 95.79
CA GLY A 14 0.01 -7.92 94.56
C GLY A 14 0.08 -9.46 94.58
N ALA A 15 -0.61 -10.10 95.53
CA ALA A 15 -0.59 -11.56 95.67
C ALA A 15 -1.08 -12.25 94.38
N GLY A 16 -0.36 -13.29 93.96
CA GLY A 16 -0.62 -14.02 92.70
C GLY A 16 -0.09 -13.35 91.42
N GLY A 17 0.60 -12.20 91.54
CA GLY A 17 1.24 -11.49 90.43
C GLY A 17 2.64 -12.02 90.07
N ASP A 18 3.18 -11.51 88.97
CA ASP A 18 4.57 -11.73 88.58
C ASP A 18 5.53 -11.06 89.57
N THR A 19 6.63 -11.75 89.90
CA THR A 19 7.77 -11.10 90.57
C THR A 19 8.40 -10.06 89.65
N PHE A 20 9.15 -9.10 90.21
CA PHE A 20 9.92 -8.14 89.39
C PHE A 20 10.82 -8.84 88.35
N ARG A 21 11.44 -9.96 88.72
CA ARG A 21 12.30 -10.73 87.82
C ARG A 21 11.49 -11.41 86.70
N SER A 22 10.36 -12.05 87.01
CA SER A 22 9.54 -12.71 86.00
C SER A 22 8.85 -11.70 85.08
N ALA A 23 8.39 -10.57 85.61
CA ALA A 23 7.86 -9.46 84.83
C ALA A 23 8.92 -8.88 83.87
N ALA A 24 10.14 -8.60 84.36
CA ALA A 24 11.24 -8.11 83.52
C ALA A 24 11.64 -9.10 82.43
N SER A 25 11.62 -10.41 82.73
CA SER A 25 11.88 -11.45 81.71
C SER A 25 10.81 -11.48 80.61
N LYS A 26 9.53 -11.28 80.96
CA LYS A 26 8.43 -11.20 79.97
C LYS A 26 8.58 -9.98 79.07
N LEU A 27 8.96 -8.83 79.64
CA LEU A 27 9.24 -7.61 78.88
C LEU A 27 10.41 -7.82 77.92
N GLN A 28 11.54 -8.35 78.40
CA GLN A 28 12.70 -8.64 77.55
C GLN A 28 12.37 -9.64 76.43
N ALA A 29 11.53 -10.65 76.69
CA ALA A 29 11.11 -11.60 75.68
C ALA A 29 10.27 -10.94 74.58
N ASN A 30 9.33 -10.06 74.95
CA ASN A 30 8.55 -9.28 73.98
C ASN A 30 9.45 -8.33 73.17
N ASP A 31 10.42 -7.67 73.81
CA ASP A 31 11.35 -6.78 73.12
C ASP A 31 12.23 -7.55 72.12
N ASN A 32 12.76 -8.71 72.53
CA ASN A 32 13.55 -9.57 71.65
C ASN A 32 12.74 -10.04 70.44
N GLU A 33 11.47 -10.40 70.65
CA GLU A 33 10.56 -10.76 69.57
C GLU A 33 10.33 -9.60 68.60
N LEU A 34 10.12 -8.39 69.11
CA LEU A 34 9.90 -7.19 68.29
C LEU A 34 11.16 -6.83 67.50
N TYR A 35 12.35 -6.89 68.11
CA TYR A 35 13.62 -6.68 67.43
C TYR A 35 13.83 -7.71 66.32
N ALA A 36 13.56 -8.99 66.59
CA ALA A 36 13.66 -10.03 65.57
C ALA A 36 12.66 -9.81 64.42
N ALA A 37 11.41 -9.43 64.72
CA ALA A 37 10.39 -9.12 63.73
C ALA A 37 10.74 -7.91 62.86
N LEU A 38 11.45 -6.93 63.40
CA LEU A 38 11.96 -5.78 62.64
C LEU A 38 13.31 -6.05 61.95
N GLY A 39 13.88 -7.26 62.07
CA GLY A 39 15.15 -7.64 61.43
C GLY A 39 16.40 -7.16 62.17
N GLY A 40 16.28 -6.83 63.46
CA GLY A 40 17.40 -6.44 64.32
C GLY A 40 18.26 -7.63 64.74
N ALA A 41 19.58 -7.43 64.77
CA ALA A 41 20.54 -8.40 65.27
C ALA A 41 21.17 -7.89 66.58
N SER A 42 21.31 -8.77 67.57
CA SER A 42 22.08 -8.53 68.80
C SER A 42 21.80 -7.18 69.50
N GLY A 43 20.53 -6.81 69.64
CA GLY A 43 20.12 -5.61 70.38
C GLY A 43 20.16 -4.29 69.60
N THR A 44 20.37 -4.33 68.27
CA THR A 44 20.31 -3.13 67.42
C THR A 44 19.23 -3.30 66.34
N LEU A 45 18.38 -2.29 66.16
CA LEU A 45 17.42 -2.24 65.05
C LEU A 45 18.15 -1.94 63.73
N PRO A 46 17.70 -2.48 62.59
CA PRO A 46 18.31 -2.15 61.32
C PRO A 46 18.01 -0.70 60.95
N SER A 47 18.91 -0.09 60.18
CA SER A 47 18.75 1.28 59.69
C SER A 47 17.52 1.46 58.79
N ALA A 48 17.06 0.39 58.14
CA ALA A 48 15.80 0.30 57.41
C ALA A 48 15.21 -1.10 57.52
N LEU A 49 13.87 -1.20 57.52
CA LEU A 49 13.18 -2.49 57.59
C LEU A 49 13.49 -3.35 56.35
N PRO A 50 13.98 -4.59 56.49
CA PRO A 50 14.30 -5.47 55.36
C PRO A 50 13.08 -5.81 54.49
N ILE A 51 13.31 -6.12 53.21
CA ILE A 51 12.24 -6.47 52.24
C ILE A 51 11.47 -7.71 52.69
N VAL A 52 12.18 -8.74 53.15
CA VAL A 52 11.60 -9.98 53.69
C VAL A 52 10.63 -9.72 54.86
N ASN A 53 10.77 -8.59 55.55
CA ASN A 53 9.93 -8.20 56.68
C ASN A 53 8.92 -7.11 56.29
N GLY A 54 8.63 -6.95 54.99
CA GLY A 54 7.64 -6.00 54.47
C GLY A 54 8.16 -4.55 54.35
N GLY A 55 9.45 -4.32 54.56
CA GLY A 55 10.08 -3.03 54.34
C GLY A 55 10.61 -2.85 52.92
N THR A 56 11.40 -1.80 52.72
CA THR A 56 12.05 -1.52 51.42
C THR A 56 13.55 -1.82 51.45
N GLY A 57 14.09 -2.14 52.63
CA GLY A 57 15.52 -2.29 52.90
C GLY A 57 16.31 -0.99 52.79
N GLN A 58 15.65 0.17 52.71
CA GLN A 58 16.26 1.44 52.32
C GLN A 58 15.74 2.62 53.15
N THR A 59 16.59 3.64 53.35
CA THR A 59 16.31 4.80 54.22
C THR A 59 15.81 6.04 53.47
N THR A 60 15.79 6.02 52.13
CA THR A 60 15.30 7.14 51.32
C THR A 60 14.25 6.66 50.32
N ALA A 61 13.32 7.54 49.94
CA ALA A 61 12.32 7.22 48.93
C ALA A 61 12.98 6.79 47.60
N LEU A 62 14.05 7.48 47.17
CA LEU A 62 14.75 7.16 45.92
C LEU A 62 15.38 5.77 45.95
N THR A 63 16.08 5.41 47.03
CA THR A 63 16.72 4.10 47.13
C THR A 63 15.70 2.99 47.36
N ALA A 64 14.62 3.26 48.11
CA ALA A 64 13.48 2.34 48.25
C ALA A 64 12.83 2.00 46.91
N CYS A 65 12.55 3.00 46.07
CA CYS A 65 11.97 2.78 44.74
C CYS A 65 12.88 1.97 43.81
N ARG A 66 14.21 2.07 43.96
CA ARG A 66 15.19 1.25 43.22
C ARG A 66 15.20 -0.18 43.72
N ALA A 67 15.24 -0.38 45.04
CA ALA A 67 15.24 -1.71 45.66
C ALA A 67 13.97 -2.50 45.33
N LEU A 68 12.82 -1.82 45.25
CA LEU A 68 11.54 -2.41 44.84
C LEU A 68 11.33 -2.42 43.31
N ARG A 69 12.26 -1.85 42.53
CA ARG A 69 12.17 -1.73 41.05
C ARG A 69 10.88 -1.07 40.53
N VAL A 70 10.28 -0.15 41.31
CA VAL A 70 8.98 0.47 41.01
C VAL A 70 9.08 1.69 40.09
N TRP A 71 10.24 2.39 40.08
CA TRP A 71 10.34 3.69 39.36
C TRP A 71 11.67 3.93 38.62
N LYS A 72 12.79 3.40 39.13
CA LYS A 72 14.09 3.47 38.44
C LYS A 72 14.66 2.07 38.36
N GLY A 73 14.82 1.60 37.14
CA GLY A 73 15.22 0.23 36.87
C GLY A 73 16.64 -0.10 37.29
N GLU A 74 16.91 -1.39 37.42
CA GLU A 74 18.26 -1.89 37.63
C GLU A 74 19.12 -1.61 36.39
N ARG A 75 20.40 -1.29 36.61
CA ARG A 75 21.33 -0.97 35.53
C ARG A 75 21.68 -2.26 34.80
N ALA A 76 21.26 -2.38 33.55
CA ALA A 76 21.50 -3.52 32.67
C ALA A 76 22.59 -3.17 31.65
N VAL A 77 23.83 -3.08 32.11
CA VAL A 77 25.01 -2.75 31.30
C VAL A 77 25.83 -4.01 31.09
N ASP A 78 26.17 -4.32 29.84
CA ASP A 78 26.90 -5.53 29.42
C ASP A 78 26.19 -6.84 29.80
N ILE A 79 24.86 -6.79 29.93
CA ILE A 79 24.01 -7.93 30.24
C ILE A 79 23.32 -8.41 28.98
N ASP A 80 23.29 -9.73 28.78
CA ASP A 80 22.43 -10.35 27.78
C ASP A 80 20.96 -10.20 28.19
N LEU A 81 20.17 -9.45 27.41
CA LEU A 81 18.75 -9.20 27.68
C LEU A 81 17.89 -10.47 27.74
N ASN A 82 18.35 -11.60 27.19
CA ASN A 82 17.65 -12.88 27.33
C ASN A 82 17.62 -13.39 28.77
N THR A 83 18.58 -12.97 29.60
CA THR A 83 18.66 -13.35 31.02
C THR A 83 17.74 -12.52 31.92
N ILE A 84 17.22 -11.39 31.43
CA ILE A 84 16.35 -10.49 32.19
C ILE A 84 14.88 -10.91 32.04
N ILE A 85 14.48 -11.87 32.87
CA ILE A 85 13.12 -12.45 32.90
C ILE A 85 12.27 -11.96 34.07
N GLU A 86 12.89 -11.34 35.07
CA GLU A 86 12.18 -10.84 36.25
C GLU A 86 11.35 -9.61 35.88
N PRO A 87 10.05 -9.58 36.18
CA PRO A 87 9.20 -8.43 35.89
C PRO A 87 9.72 -7.15 36.57
N GLY A 88 9.70 -6.04 35.83
CA GLY A 88 10.19 -4.76 36.34
C GLY A 88 10.75 -3.86 35.26
N PHE A 89 11.34 -2.77 35.71
CA PHE A 89 12.02 -1.80 34.86
C PHE A 89 13.54 -1.98 34.96
N TYR A 90 14.23 -1.80 33.85
CA TYR A 90 15.68 -1.88 33.72
C TYR A 90 16.16 -0.73 32.82
N GLY A 91 17.39 -0.28 33.00
CA GLY A 91 17.95 0.84 32.24
C GLY A 91 19.32 0.50 31.68
N ASN A 92 19.55 0.87 30.41
CA ASN A 92 20.87 0.95 29.83
C ASN A 92 21.27 2.42 29.67
N ASP A 93 22.20 2.88 30.49
CA ASP A 93 22.64 4.28 30.54
C ASP A 93 23.91 4.56 29.72
N THR A 94 24.49 3.54 29.10
CA THR A 94 25.76 3.64 28.37
C THR A 94 25.61 3.15 26.92
N PHE A 95 26.19 3.87 25.97
CA PHE A 95 26.12 3.53 24.54
C PHE A 95 26.84 2.20 24.22
N ALA A 96 27.97 1.94 24.87
CA ALA A 96 28.84 0.79 24.60
C ALA A 96 28.22 -0.57 25.00
N SER A 97 27.27 -0.56 25.94
CA SER A 97 26.70 -1.78 26.54
C SER A 97 25.44 -2.29 25.87
N GLY A 98 24.78 -1.46 25.06
CA GLY A 98 23.63 -1.85 24.25
C GLY A 98 24.13 -2.46 22.94
N LEU A 99 24.49 -3.74 22.93
CA LEU A 99 24.98 -4.45 21.75
C LEU A 99 23.97 -5.49 21.28
N VAL A 100 23.83 -5.67 19.96
CA VAL A 100 22.98 -6.72 19.38
C VAL A 100 23.47 -8.12 19.79
N SER A 101 24.79 -8.29 20.01
CA SER A 101 25.37 -9.52 20.56
C SER A 101 24.88 -9.87 21.96
N ASN A 102 24.42 -8.86 22.72
CA ASN A 102 23.81 -9.01 24.05
C ASN A 102 22.27 -8.94 23.97
N ASN A 103 21.70 -9.24 22.80
CA ASN A 103 20.27 -9.28 22.53
C ASN A 103 19.53 -7.94 22.71
N PHE A 104 20.23 -6.80 22.64
CA PHE A 104 19.57 -5.50 22.45
C PHE A 104 18.98 -5.39 21.04
N PRO A 105 17.84 -4.69 20.87
CA PRO A 105 17.20 -4.56 19.56
C PRO A 105 18.04 -3.74 18.56
N VAL A 106 18.86 -2.83 19.06
CA VAL A 106 19.71 -1.92 18.26
C VAL A 106 20.98 -1.62 19.03
N SER A 107 22.11 -1.51 18.32
CA SER A 107 23.41 -1.21 18.93
C SER A 107 23.62 0.28 19.16
N GLY A 108 24.40 0.63 20.19
CA GLY A 108 24.86 2.01 20.37
C GLY A 108 23.74 2.97 20.75
N GLN A 109 22.77 2.49 21.54
CA GLN A 109 21.62 3.27 22.00
C GLN A 109 21.44 3.10 23.50
N THR A 110 21.29 4.20 24.22
CA THR A 110 20.79 4.18 25.60
C THR A 110 19.28 4.02 25.60
N GLY A 111 18.71 3.50 26.68
CA GLY A 111 17.28 3.22 26.72
C GLY A 111 16.80 2.56 28.00
N SER A 112 15.50 2.31 28.04
CA SER A 112 14.85 1.57 29.11
C SER A 112 14.26 0.28 28.58
N LEU A 113 14.38 -0.77 29.38
CA LEU A 113 13.73 -2.06 29.19
C LEU A 113 12.62 -2.21 30.23
N GLN A 114 11.44 -2.59 29.79
CA GLN A 114 10.35 -3.03 30.65
C GLN A 114 10.12 -4.52 30.41
N VAL A 115 10.09 -5.29 31.50
CA VAL A 115 9.75 -6.72 31.49
C VAL A 115 8.38 -6.86 32.14
N LEU A 116 7.41 -7.33 31.36
CA LEU A 116 6.05 -7.57 31.80
C LEU A 116 5.80 -9.07 32.00
N ASP A 117 5.07 -9.41 33.05
CA ASP A 117 4.47 -10.72 33.23
C ASP A 117 3.03 -10.69 32.72
N ILE A 118 2.60 -11.76 32.06
CA ILE A 118 1.20 -11.96 31.64
C ILE A 118 0.37 -12.57 32.78
N SER A 119 1.02 -12.95 33.90
CA SER A 119 0.48 -13.71 35.03
C SER A 119 0.11 -15.15 34.64
N GLY A 120 0.49 -16.12 35.49
CA GLY A 120 0.27 -17.56 35.24
C GLY A 120 1.55 -18.39 35.31
N SER A 121 1.43 -19.71 35.25
CA SER A 121 2.53 -20.66 35.49
C SER A 121 3.45 -20.91 34.28
N ASN A 122 3.08 -20.40 33.10
CA ASN A 122 3.74 -20.74 31.83
C ASN A 122 4.96 -19.86 31.50
N GLY A 123 5.33 -18.93 32.38
CA GLY A 123 6.57 -18.15 32.27
C GLY A 123 6.63 -17.21 31.06
N TYR A 124 5.49 -16.72 30.56
CA TYR A 124 5.48 -15.75 29.48
C TYR A 124 6.06 -14.41 29.94
N ARG A 125 6.96 -13.83 29.14
CA ARG A 125 7.44 -12.46 29.35
C ARG A 125 7.30 -11.65 28.08
N ILE A 126 6.94 -10.39 28.26
CA ILE A 126 7.02 -9.38 27.19
C ILE A 126 8.15 -8.44 27.57
N GLN A 127 9.07 -8.24 26.65
CA GLN A 127 10.07 -7.19 26.77
C GLN A 127 9.70 -6.04 25.84
N ILE A 128 9.70 -4.83 26.39
CA ILE A 128 9.54 -3.58 25.64
C ILE A 128 10.80 -2.75 25.87
N TYR A 129 11.48 -2.39 24.80
CA TYR A 129 12.67 -1.55 24.86
C TYR A 129 12.39 -0.20 24.20
N LYS A 130 12.66 0.89 24.91
CA LYS A 130 12.54 2.26 24.40
C LYS A 130 13.92 2.88 24.33
N THR A 131 14.35 3.26 23.14
CA THR A 131 15.60 4.01 22.99
C THR A 131 15.38 5.45 23.45
N ALA A 132 16.34 6.00 24.20
CA ALA A 132 16.30 7.39 24.66
C ALA A 132 16.81 8.36 23.59
N THR A 133 17.68 7.91 22.67
CA THR A 133 18.32 8.77 21.67
C THR A 133 17.54 8.82 20.35
N THR A 134 17.10 7.68 19.82
CA THR A 134 16.32 7.61 18.56
C THR A 134 14.81 7.64 18.77
N ASN A 135 14.33 7.59 20.02
CA ASN A 135 12.91 7.54 20.37
C ASN A 135 12.16 6.37 19.70
N GLU A 136 12.81 5.25 19.46
CA GLU A 136 12.24 4.04 18.86
C GLU A 136 11.74 3.09 19.94
N THR A 137 10.62 2.41 19.68
CA THR A 137 10.06 1.40 20.57
C THR A 137 10.19 0.03 19.94
N TYR A 138 10.69 -0.93 20.69
CA TYR A 138 10.82 -2.33 20.28
C TYR A 138 10.07 -3.23 21.24
N SER A 139 9.53 -4.34 20.76
CA SER A 139 8.91 -5.36 21.60
C SER A 139 9.28 -6.77 21.14
N ARG A 140 9.37 -7.69 22.09
CA ARG A 140 9.50 -9.13 21.85
C ARG A 140 8.85 -9.92 22.96
N ILE A 141 8.67 -11.22 22.72
CA ILE A 141 8.07 -12.13 23.70
C ILE A 141 8.94 -13.36 23.89
N THR A 142 8.75 -14.03 25.02
CA THR A 142 9.25 -15.39 25.26
C THR A 142 8.15 -16.25 25.86
N THR A 143 8.29 -17.55 25.63
CA THR A 143 7.51 -18.61 26.27
C THR A 143 8.47 -19.43 27.14
N ASN A 144 8.03 -19.98 28.27
CA ASN A 144 8.86 -20.81 29.17
C ASN A 144 10.05 -20.06 29.82
N SER A 145 9.80 -18.88 30.39
CA SER A 145 10.75 -18.15 31.25
C SER A 145 12.10 -17.82 30.60
N GLY A 146 12.09 -17.37 29.33
CA GLY A 146 13.30 -16.87 28.65
C GLY A 146 14.12 -17.92 27.90
N THR A 147 13.66 -19.17 27.81
CA THR A 147 14.36 -20.24 27.07
C THR A 147 14.36 -20.01 25.56
N SER A 148 13.37 -19.32 25.00
CA SER A 148 13.33 -18.95 23.58
C SER A 148 12.62 -17.62 23.38
N TRP A 149 13.30 -16.70 22.70
CA TRP A 149 12.80 -15.34 22.44
C TRP A 149 12.40 -15.17 20.99
N SER A 150 11.30 -14.47 20.74
CA SER A 150 10.99 -13.97 19.40
C SER A 150 12.02 -12.91 18.99
N ALA A 151 12.16 -12.68 17.68
CA ALA A 151 12.84 -11.50 17.20
C ALA A 151 12.20 -10.22 17.76
N TRP A 152 13.02 -9.18 17.92
CA TRP A 152 12.54 -7.84 18.22
C TRP A 152 11.72 -7.28 17.06
N LYS A 153 10.57 -6.69 17.38
CA LYS A 153 9.72 -5.95 16.45
C LYS A 153 9.79 -4.47 16.79
N ARG A 154 10.19 -3.63 15.83
CA ARG A 154 10.15 -2.17 15.97
C ARG A 154 8.73 -1.69 15.71
N ALA A 155 8.21 -0.83 16.58
CA ALA A 155 7.00 -0.08 16.31
C ALA A 155 7.29 1.04 15.31
N ILE A 156 6.43 1.19 14.31
CA ILE A 156 6.49 2.25 13.30
C ILE A 156 5.30 3.16 13.57
N ASP A 157 5.55 4.47 13.66
CA ASP A 157 4.51 5.48 13.80
C ASP A 157 4.47 6.42 12.60
N ALA A 158 3.53 7.37 12.61
CA ALA A 158 3.34 8.29 11.51
C ALA A 158 4.59 9.14 11.20
N ASN A 159 5.46 9.43 12.16
CA ASN A 159 6.67 10.23 11.97
C ASN A 159 7.90 9.37 11.60
N ASP A 160 7.81 8.05 11.61
CA ASP A 160 8.89 7.16 11.17
C ASP A 160 9.23 7.43 9.69
N ALA A 161 10.52 7.56 9.37
CA ALA A 161 10.98 7.86 8.02
C ALA A 161 10.52 6.83 6.98
N VAL A 162 10.41 5.55 7.37
CA VAL A 162 9.89 4.49 6.49
C VAL A 162 8.41 4.70 6.20
N TYR A 163 7.61 5.03 7.23
CA TYR A 163 6.20 5.31 7.06
C TYR A 163 5.97 6.54 6.19
N GLN A 164 6.69 7.62 6.47
CA GLN A 164 6.63 8.85 5.68
C GLN A 164 7.00 8.61 4.21
N GLN A 165 7.99 7.77 3.94
CA GLN A 165 8.35 7.38 2.58
C GLN A 165 7.23 6.58 1.88
N LEU A 166 6.62 5.61 2.57
CA LEU A 166 5.50 4.85 2.01
C LEU A 166 4.31 5.75 1.64
N VAL A 167 3.96 6.69 2.53
CA VAL A 167 2.89 7.67 2.28
C VAL A 167 3.24 8.60 1.13
N ALA A 168 4.46 9.16 1.11
CA ALA A 168 4.93 10.02 0.03
C ALA A 168 4.96 9.32 -1.34
N ASN A 169 5.10 7.99 -1.34
CA ASN A 169 5.04 7.15 -2.54
C ASN A 169 3.63 6.69 -2.90
N GLY A 170 2.60 7.19 -2.21
CA GLY A 170 1.20 6.92 -2.51
C GLY A 170 0.65 5.61 -1.94
N LEU A 171 1.38 4.96 -1.02
CA LEU A 171 0.97 3.69 -0.39
C LEU A 171 0.26 3.88 0.96
N GLY A 172 -0.23 5.09 1.26
CA GLY A 172 -0.93 5.43 2.49
C GLY A 172 -2.21 6.24 2.28
N ALA A 173 -2.94 6.49 3.36
CA ALA A 173 -4.15 7.31 3.36
C ALA A 173 -3.81 8.75 2.94
N GLY A 174 -4.34 9.20 1.80
CA GLY A 174 -4.05 10.50 1.19
C GLY A 174 -3.49 10.41 -0.24
N GLY A 175 -2.96 9.26 -0.64
CA GLY A 175 -2.38 9.05 -1.98
C GLY A 175 -1.20 9.98 -2.28
N PHE A 176 -0.63 9.85 -3.48
CA PHE A 176 0.39 10.75 -3.99
C PHE A 176 -0.18 11.49 -5.20
N SER A 177 -0.49 12.78 -5.04
CA SER A 177 -0.90 13.62 -6.18
C SER A 177 0.32 14.10 -6.94
N LEU A 178 0.37 13.85 -8.24
CA LEU A 178 1.49 14.22 -9.10
C LEU A 178 1.53 15.72 -9.40
N GLY A 179 0.39 16.42 -9.37
CA GLY A 179 0.32 17.86 -9.62
C GLY A 179 1.07 18.25 -10.91
N ALA A 180 2.06 19.15 -10.80
CA ALA A 180 2.89 19.62 -11.91
C ALA A 180 4.20 18.83 -12.11
N ALA A 181 4.32 17.63 -11.51
CA ALA A 181 5.52 16.80 -11.59
C ALA A 181 5.85 16.39 -13.03
N ASP A 182 7.13 16.50 -13.38
CA ASP A 182 7.69 15.87 -14.57
C ASP A 182 8.01 14.41 -14.24
N LEU A 183 7.40 13.48 -14.99
CA LEU A 183 7.54 12.04 -14.76
C LEU A 183 8.99 11.54 -14.90
N ASN A 184 9.87 12.27 -15.58
CA ASN A 184 11.28 11.89 -15.69
C ASN A 184 12.07 12.10 -14.38
N THR A 185 11.57 12.97 -13.49
CA THR A 185 12.26 13.32 -12.23
C THR A 185 11.92 12.36 -11.07
N LEU A 186 10.86 11.56 -11.23
CA LEU A 186 10.33 10.67 -10.17
C LEU A 186 11.18 9.41 -9.92
N ALA A 187 12.25 9.22 -10.68
CA ALA A 187 13.23 8.15 -10.49
C ALA A 187 13.83 8.13 -9.07
N ALA A 188 13.96 9.30 -8.46
CA ALA A 188 14.51 9.46 -7.12
C ALA A 188 13.51 9.09 -6.00
N GLN A 189 12.29 8.68 -6.34
CA GLN A 189 11.24 8.43 -5.35
C GLN A 189 11.20 6.98 -4.82
N GLY A 190 11.80 6.01 -5.53
CA GLY A 190 11.52 4.60 -5.24
C GLY A 190 10.26 4.14 -5.97
N PHE A 191 9.79 2.93 -5.67
CA PHE A 191 8.49 2.47 -6.12
C PHE A 191 7.38 3.44 -5.65
N PHE A 192 6.52 3.90 -6.55
CA PHE A 192 5.43 4.84 -6.23
C PHE A 192 4.15 4.56 -7.03
N VAL A 193 3.03 5.04 -6.49
CA VAL A 193 1.71 5.07 -7.14
C VAL A 193 1.18 6.50 -7.08
N GLY A 194 1.33 7.24 -8.17
CA GLY A 194 0.94 8.65 -8.27
C GLY A 194 -0.35 8.83 -9.05
N LEU A 195 -1.28 9.65 -8.57
CA LEU A 195 -2.46 10.07 -9.31
C LEU A 195 -2.20 11.40 -10.01
N GLN A 196 -2.45 11.45 -11.31
CA GLN A 196 -2.64 12.69 -12.05
C GLN A 196 -4.14 12.88 -12.29
N ASN A 197 -4.72 13.85 -11.58
CA ASN A 197 -6.15 14.16 -11.60
C ASN A 197 -6.51 15.42 -12.41
N GLN A 198 -5.52 16.17 -12.88
CA GLN A 198 -5.71 17.42 -13.63
C GLN A 198 -5.16 17.25 -15.04
N SER A 199 -6.06 17.12 -16.02
CA SER A 199 -5.70 16.95 -17.43
C SER A 199 -4.82 18.08 -17.97
N THR A 200 -4.95 19.30 -17.42
CA THR A 200 -4.12 20.46 -17.77
C THR A 200 -2.66 20.32 -17.32
N ALA A 201 -2.39 19.55 -16.26
CA ALA A 201 -1.03 19.30 -15.77
C ALA A 201 -0.37 18.07 -16.44
N ALA A 202 -1.18 17.20 -17.04
CA ALA A 202 -0.75 16.01 -17.77
C ALA A 202 -0.26 16.34 -19.19
N THR A 203 0.85 17.06 -19.31
CA THR A 203 1.35 17.55 -20.60
C THR A 203 2.51 16.71 -21.15
N ALA A 204 2.70 16.73 -22.47
CA ALA A 204 3.84 16.11 -23.13
C ALA A 204 5.18 16.69 -22.64
N ALA A 205 5.22 18.00 -22.33
CA ALA A 205 6.39 18.67 -21.76
C ALA A 205 6.76 18.15 -20.36
N LYS A 206 5.79 17.57 -19.64
CA LYS A 206 5.99 16.88 -18.35
C LYS A 206 6.07 15.36 -18.49
N ASN A 207 6.25 14.88 -19.73
CA ASN A 207 6.45 13.49 -20.09
C ASN A 207 5.25 12.56 -19.83
N TYR A 208 4.03 13.10 -19.79
CA TYR A 208 2.81 12.29 -19.75
C TYR A 208 2.47 11.74 -21.15
N PRO A 209 1.94 10.50 -21.25
CA PRO A 209 1.56 9.90 -22.52
C PRO A 209 0.28 10.50 -23.12
N THR A 210 -0.59 11.04 -22.27
CA THR A 210 -1.89 11.61 -22.65
C THR A 210 -2.32 12.65 -21.62
N LYS A 211 -3.25 13.54 -22.00
CA LYS A 211 -3.92 14.49 -21.11
C LYS A 211 -4.99 13.83 -20.22
N ALA A 212 -5.32 12.56 -20.44
CA ALA A 212 -6.28 11.82 -19.63
C ALA A 212 -5.86 11.75 -18.15
N SER A 213 -6.85 11.73 -17.25
CA SER A 213 -6.61 11.41 -15.84
C SER A 213 -6.06 9.99 -15.76
N GLN A 214 -5.01 9.79 -14.97
CA GLN A 214 -4.26 8.54 -14.98
C GLN A 214 -3.50 8.30 -13.68
N PHE A 215 -3.36 7.03 -13.31
CA PHE A 215 -2.38 6.60 -12.32
C PHE A 215 -1.05 6.29 -13.00
N ILE A 216 0.05 6.76 -12.42
CA ILE A 216 1.41 6.39 -12.81
C ILE A 216 2.01 5.51 -11.73
N LEU A 217 2.38 4.30 -12.12
CA LEU A 217 3.13 3.39 -11.28
C LEU A 217 4.60 3.46 -11.72
N GLY A 218 5.46 3.87 -10.80
CA GLY A 218 6.91 3.85 -11.01
C GLY A 218 7.52 2.61 -10.39
N PHE A 219 8.23 1.81 -11.18
CA PHE A 219 9.00 0.66 -10.73
C PHE A 219 10.48 1.04 -10.73
N ASN A 220 10.99 1.43 -9.57
CA ASN A 220 12.40 1.77 -9.37
C ASN A 220 12.88 1.55 -7.94
N ILE A 221 14.20 1.51 -7.75
CA ILE A 221 14.86 1.28 -6.46
C ILE A 221 15.45 2.56 -5.86
N LYS A 222 14.87 3.73 -6.17
CA LYS A 222 15.34 5.05 -5.72
C LYS A 222 16.75 5.36 -6.22
N ASN A 223 17.03 5.03 -7.47
CA ASN A 223 18.33 5.26 -8.11
C ASN A 223 18.11 5.78 -9.54
N ALA A 224 18.44 7.04 -9.77
CA ALA A 224 18.21 7.70 -11.05
C ALA A 224 19.01 7.10 -12.21
N THR A 225 20.13 6.42 -11.93
CA THR A 225 20.97 5.77 -12.94
C THR A 225 20.47 4.39 -13.28
N GLU A 226 19.70 3.73 -12.41
CA GLU A 226 19.38 2.32 -12.61
C GLU A 226 18.22 2.10 -13.59
N HIS A 227 18.02 0.85 -14.03
CA HIS A 227 16.85 0.40 -14.78
C HIS A 227 15.54 0.80 -14.08
N GLU A 228 14.63 1.41 -14.85
CA GLU A 228 13.30 1.78 -14.37
C GLU A 228 12.22 1.51 -15.43
N ALA A 229 11.00 1.28 -14.94
CA ALA A 229 9.81 1.24 -15.77
C ALA A 229 8.73 2.14 -15.16
N GLN A 230 7.90 2.71 -16.03
CA GLN A 230 6.68 3.41 -15.64
C GLN A 230 5.50 2.83 -16.40
N LEU A 231 4.39 2.66 -15.71
CA LEU A 231 3.11 2.22 -16.25
C LEU A 231 2.07 3.31 -16.00
N SER A 232 1.43 3.78 -17.05
CA SER A 232 0.28 4.66 -17.02
C SER A 232 -1.01 3.84 -17.18
N LEU A 233 -1.94 4.06 -16.26
CA LEU A 233 -3.28 3.50 -16.27
C LEU A 233 -4.29 4.65 -16.34
N CYS A 234 -4.86 4.90 -17.51
CA CYS A 234 -5.85 5.96 -17.67
C CYS A 234 -7.15 5.58 -16.94
N THR A 235 -7.78 6.58 -16.33
CA THR A 235 -9.05 6.43 -15.60
C THR A 235 -10.21 7.13 -16.29
N SER A 236 -9.92 8.09 -17.17
CA SER A 236 -10.93 8.74 -18.03
C SER A 236 -10.98 8.19 -19.46
N THR A 237 -10.05 7.30 -19.82
CA THR A 237 -10.03 6.55 -21.09
C THR A 237 -9.60 5.11 -20.82
N SER A 238 -9.78 4.22 -21.79
CA SER A 238 -9.36 2.81 -21.69
C SER A 238 -7.89 2.56 -22.06
N GLN A 239 -7.11 3.63 -22.21
CA GLN A 239 -5.73 3.53 -22.68
C GLN A 239 -4.76 3.18 -21.54
N MET A 240 -3.75 2.40 -21.87
CA MET A 240 -2.67 2.03 -20.96
C MET A 240 -1.35 2.21 -21.70
N PHE A 241 -0.34 2.72 -21.00
CA PHE A 241 0.98 2.94 -21.61
C PHE A 241 2.08 2.43 -20.70
N TYR A 242 3.16 1.90 -21.27
CA TYR A 242 4.39 1.66 -20.52
C TYR A 242 5.57 2.37 -21.17
N ARG A 243 6.54 2.74 -20.36
CA ARG A 243 7.86 3.15 -20.84
C ARG A 243 8.93 2.62 -19.91
N ARG A 244 10.17 2.64 -20.38
CA ARG A 244 11.31 2.14 -19.61
C ARG A 244 12.58 2.91 -19.93
N LYS A 245 13.54 2.87 -19.03
CA LYS A 245 14.93 3.25 -19.31
C LYS A 245 15.87 2.13 -18.89
N SER A 246 17.02 2.07 -19.55
CA SER A 246 18.12 1.19 -19.19
C SER A 246 19.11 1.92 -18.28
N TYR A 247 20.07 1.19 -17.70
CA TYR A 247 21.16 1.78 -16.91
C TYR A 247 21.78 3.01 -17.60
N GLY A 248 21.75 4.16 -16.92
CA GLY A 248 22.33 5.43 -17.34
C GLY A 248 21.66 6.10 -18.55
N ALA A 249 20.56 5.56 -19.05
CA ALA A 249 19.91 6.03 -20.27
C ALA A 249 18.71 6.95 -19.99
N ALA A 250 18.27 7.69 -21.01
CA ALA A 250 16.99 8.39 -20.99
C ALA A 250 15.81 7.40 -21.08
N TYR A 251 14.62 7.87 -20.69
CA TYR A 251 13.37 7.14 -20.91
C TYR A 251 13.11 6.91 -22.40
N SER A 252 12.62 5.71 -22.73
CA SER A 252 12.03 5.45 -24.03
C SER A 252 10.80 6.33 -24.25
N SER A 253 10.35 6.43 -25.51
CA SER A 253 8.98 6.81 -25.80
C SER A 253 7.99 5.91 -25.04
N TRP A 254 6.79 6.43 -24.85
CA TRP A 254 5.67 5.63 -24.35
C TRP A 254 5.24 4.62 -25.42
N PHE A 255 5.02 3.39 -24.98
CA PHE A 255 4.41 2.32 -25.76
C PHE A 255 2.98 2.14 -25.26
N GLU A 256 2.00 2.35 -26.13
CA GLU A 256 0.61 2.04 -25.82
C GLU A 256 0.39 0.53 -25.80
N LEU A 257 -0.29 0.04 -24.77
CA LEU A 257 -0.69 -1.36 -24.67
C LEU A 257 -2.01 -1.54 -25.43
N LEU A 258 -2.00 -2.48 -26.36
CA LEU A 258 -3.20 -2.92 -27.04
C LEU A 258 -4.02 -3.83 -26.12
N THR A 259 -5.29 -3.49 -25.97
CA THR A 259 -6.28 -4.22 -25.16
C THR A 259 -7.53 -4.46 -26.00
N LYS A 260 -8.45 -5.29 -25.52
CA LYS A 260 -9.75 -5.47 -26.17
C LYS A 260 -10.58 -4.18 -26.27
N ALA A 261 -10.24 -3.15 -25.51
CA ALA A 261 -10.96 -1.88 -25.53
C ALA A 261 -10.53 -0.97 -26.70
N ASN A 262 -9.30 -1.09 -27.22
CA ASN A 262 -8.79 -0.29 -28.35
C ASN A 262 -8.40 -1.14 -29.57
N THR A 263 -8.78 -2.42 -29.59
CA THR A 263 -8.54 -3.34 -30.71
C THR A 263 -9.73 -4.24 -31.01
N THR A 264 -9.87 -4.61 -32.29
CA THR A 264 -10.86 -5.58 -32.80
C THR A 264 -10.12 -6.76 -33.40
N VAL A 265 -10.80 -7.89 -33.49
CA VAL A 265 -10.30 -9.09 -34.13
C VAL A 265 -11.10 -9.29 -35.40
N ASP A 266 -10.40 -9.35 -36.55
CA ASP A 266 -11.07 -9.60 -37.82
C ASP A 266 -11.56 -11.06 -37.93
N GLY A 267 -12.32 -11.36 -38.98
CA GLY A 267 -12.86 -12.71 -39.22
C GLY A 267 -11.80 -13.80 -39.42
N SER A 268 -10.51 -13.43 -39.56
CA SER A 268 -9.37 -14.34 -39.69
C SER A 268 -8.53 -14.43 -38.39
N GLY A 269 -8.91 -13.71 -37.34
CA GLY A 269 -8.20 -13.72 -36.06
C GLY A 269 -7.08 -12.68 -35.92
N PHE A 270 -6.89 -11.76 -36.87
CA PHE A 270 -5.89 -10.70 -36.77
C PHE A 270 -6.40 -9.53 -35.91
N ILE A 271 -5.52 -9.01 -35.05
CA ILE A 271 -5.79 -7.83 -34.23
C ILE A 271 -5.63 -6.58 -35.09
N LYS A 272 -6.65 -5.72 -35.11
CA LYS A 272 -6.66 -4.43 -35.80
C LYS A 272 -6.98 -3.31 -34.80
N ALA A 273 -6.46 -2.12 -35.06
CA ALA A 273 -6.89 -0.92 -34.33
C ALA A 273 -8.41 -0.79 -34.46
N ALA A 274 -9.11 -0.61 -33.34
CA ALA A 274 -10.56 -0.58 -33.34
C ALA A 274 -11.07 0.49 -32.41
N SER A 275 -11.39 1.61 -33.02
CA SER A 275 -12.36 2.56 -32.54
C SER A 275 -12.48 3.71 -33.55
N PRO A 276 -13.68 4.31 -33.72
CA PRO A 276 -15.01 3.75 -33.47
C PRO A 276 -15.40 2.82 -34.62
N VAL A 277 -16.15 1.75 -34.36
CA VAL A 277 -16.52 0.74 -35.39
C VAL A 277 -18.02 0.47 -35.39
N VAL A 278 -18.61 0.52 -36.58
CA VAL A 278 -20.00 0.13 -36.88
C VAL A 278 -19.98 -1.17 -37.67
N LYS A 279 -20.66 -2.20 -37.17
CA LYS A 279 -20.93 -3.40 -37.96
C LYS A 279 -22.26 -3.23 -38.68
N LEU A 280 -22.21 -3.21 -40.00
CA LEU A 280 -23.37 -3.05 -40.87
C LEU A 280 -23.89 -4.41 -41.34
N PHE A 281 -25.10 -4.76 -40.92
CA PHE A 281 -25.85 -5.92 -41.40
C PHE A 281 -26.91 -5.48 -42.41
N ASN A 282 -27.67 -6.44 -42.96
CA ASN A 282 -28.66 -6.14 -44.00
C ASN A 282 -29.94 -5.47 -43.50
N ASP A 283 -30.18 -5.47 -42.19
CA ASP A 283 -31.38 -4.99 -41.53
C ASP A 283 -31.11 -4.15 -40.27
N HIS A 284 -29.90 -4.18 -39.72
CA HIS A 284 -29.51 -3.42 -38.53
C HIS A 284 -28.02 -3.07 -38.52
N ILE A 285 -27.61 -2.31 -37.51
CA ILE A 285 -26.21 -2.04 -37.19
C ILE A 285 -25.90 -2.42 -35.75
N GLU A 286 -24.67 -2.84 -35.48
CA GLU A 286 -24.12 -2.95 -34.12
C GLU A 286 -23.01 -1.91 -33.93
N LEU A 287 -23.08 -1.16 -32.84
CA LEU A 287 -22.11 -0.11 -32.49
C LEU A 287 -21.22 -0.58 -31.35
N ASN A 288 -19.91 -0.35 -31.45
CA ASN A 288 -19.03 -0.45 -30.28
C ASN A 288 -19.20 0.77 -29.35
N ASP A 289 -18.67 0.69 -28.11
CA ASP A 289 -18.83 1.72 -27.08
C ASP A 289 -18.41 3.13 -27.54
N ASP A 290 -17.40 3.22 -28.41
CA ASP A 290 -16.95 4.50 -28.94
C ASP A 290 -17.80 5.01 -30.10
N ALA A 291 -18.34 4.13 -30.95
CA ALA A 291 -19.25 4.53 -32.03
C ALA A 291 -20.59 5.04 -31.46
N GLN A 292 -20.99 4.58 -30.27
CA GLN A 292 -22.16 5.08 -29.55
C GLN A 292 -22.03 6.53 -29.09
N LYS A 293 -20.83 7.11 -29.08
CA LYS A 293 -20.61 8.54 -28.75
C LYS A 293 -21.07 9.47 -29.88
N GLN A 294 -21.10 8.96 -31.11
CA GLN A 294 -21.67 9.66 -32.25
C GLN A 294 -23.17 9.34 -32.37
N PRO A 295 -24.01 10.25 -32.90
CA PRO A 295 -25.44 10.03 -33.07
C PRO A 295 -25.76 9.11 -34.25
N ILE A 296 -25.14 7.91 -34.27
CA ILE A 296 -25.20 6.98 -35.40
C ILE A 296 -26.60 6.38 -35.52
N THR A 297 -27.18 6.48 -36.72
CA THR A 297 -28.45 5.82 -37.07
C THR A 297 -28.34 5.11 -38.42
N PHE A 298 -29.19 4.11 -38.63
CA PHE A 298 -29.19 3.27 -39.83
C PHE A 298 -30.51 3.41 -40.60
N GLU A 299 -30.40 3.50 -41.92
CA GLU A 299 -31.53 3.47 -42.84
C GLU A 299 -31.23 2.57 -44.05
N LYS A 300 -32.13 1.65 -44.36
CA LYS A 300 -32.08 0.86 -45.59
C LYS A 300 -32.96 1.51 -46.65
N LEU A 301 -32.34 2.00 -47.72
CA LEU A 301 -33.02 2.73 -48.80
C LEU A 301 -33.56 1.77 -49.89
N GLY A 302 -33.00 0.57 -50.00
CA GLY A 302 -33.37 -0.42 -50.99
C GLY A 302 -32.58 -1.72 -50.85
N ILE A 303 -32.72 -2.60 -51.83
CA ILE A 303 -31.92 -3.83 -51.90
C ILE A 303 -30.45 -3.42 -52.09
N GLY A 304 -29.59 -3.83 -51.17
CA GLY A 304 -28.17 -3.50 -51.19
C GLY A 304 -27.87 -2.00 -51.13
N ASP A 305 -28.74 -1.18 -50.54
CA ASP A 305 -28.53 0.27 -50.38
C ASP A 305 -28.74 0.67 -48.92
N TYR A 306 -27.64 1.02 -48.25
CA TYR A 306 -27.57 1.29 -46.83
C TYR A 306 -27.03 2.69 -46.57
N LEU A 307 -27.62 3.38 -45.61
CA LEU A 307 -27.19 4.71 -45.20
C LEU A 307 -26.93 4.71 -43.69
N VAL A 308 -25.70 5.03 -43.32
CA VAL A 308 -25.26 5.23 -41.94
C VAL A 308 -25.17 6.74 -41.71
N LYS A 309 -26.03 7.27 -40.85
CA LYS A 309 -26.17 8.70 -40.59
C LYS A 309 -25.55 9.11 -39.27
N GLY A 310 -25.16 10.38 -39.16
CA GLY A 310 -24.65 10.98 -37.93
C GLY A 310 -23.18 10.64 -37.65
N SER A 311 -22.47 10.06 -38.61
CA SER A 311 -21.04 9.80 -38.53
C SER A 311 -20.22 11.03 -38.90
N LEU A 312 -19.00 11.11 -38.36
CA LEU A 312 -17.98 12.10 -38.75
C LEU A 312 -17.18 11.68 -40.00
N GLY A 313 -17.71 10.75 -40.79
CA GLY A 313 -17.02 10.08 -41.89
C GLY A 313 -16.24 8.83 -41.46
N LEU A 314 -15.41 8.30 -42.37
CA LEU A 314 -14.57 7.12 -42.16
C LEU A 314 -13.20 7.48 -41.54
N ALA A 315 -12.55 6.49 -40.92
CA ALA A 315 -11.21 6.65 -40.38
C ALA A 315 -10.20 7.13 -41.44
N GLN A 316 -9.35 8.09 -41.06
CA GLN A 316 -8.34 8.70 -41.95
C GLN A 316 -7.04 7.89 -41.99
N GLU A 317 -6.81 7.03 -41.00
CA GLU A 317 -5.62 6.19 -40.89
C GLU A 317 -5.97 4.72 -40.72
N GLY A 318 -5.23 3.84 -41.41
CA GLY A 318 -5.41 2.40 -41.34
C GLY A 318 -6.57 1.89 -42.21
N TRP A 319 -7.36 0.96 -41.67
CA TRP A 319 -8.51 0.38 -42.36
C TRP A 319 -9.78 1.19 -42.10
N TYR A 320 -10.67 1.25 -43.07
CA TYR A 320 -11.93 2.00 -42.99
C TYR A 320 -13.16 1.16 -43.33
N ILE A 321 -13.06 0.21 -44.28
CA ILE A 321 -14.14 -0.71 -44.63
C ILE A 321 -13.57 -2.12 -44.72
N GLU A 322 -14.20 -3.07 -44.02
CA GLU A 322 -13.90 -4.48 -44.13
C GLU A 322 -15.13 -5.26 -44.62
N VAL A 323 -14.97 -5.87 -45.79
CA VAL A 323 -16.03 -6.61 -46.49
C VAL A 323 -15.98 -8.08 -46.10
N PRO A 324 -17.13 -8.76 -45.88
CA PRO A 324 -17.14 -10.15 -45.49
C PRO A 324 -16.51 -11.03 -46.58
N LYS A 325 -15.64 -11.96 -46.14
CA LYS A 325 -14.96 -12.92 -47.02
C LYS A 325 -15.50 -14.33 -46.83
N ASP A 326 -15.45 -15.12 -47.89
CA ASP A 326 -15.71 -16.57 -47.85
C ASP A 326 -14.49 -17.33 -47.29
N ALA A 327 -14.63 -18.65 -47.13
CA ALA A 327 -13.56 -19.51 -46.61
C ALA A 327 -12.30 -19.56 -47.51
N ASN A 328 -12.43 -19.15 -48.78
CA ASN A 328 -11.32 -19.10 -49.74
C ASN A 328 -10.70 -17.69 -49.81
N GLY A 329 -11.15 -16.74 -48.99
CA GLY A 329 -10.65 -15.37 -48.92
C GLY A 329 -11.28 -14.41 -49.94
N ASN A 330 -12.27 -14.84 -50.73
CA ASN A 330 -12.93 -13.96 -51.69
C ASN A 330 -13.99 -13.11 -50.98
N THR A 331 -14.11 -11.83 -51.33
CA THR A 331 -15.20 -10.98 -50.84
C THR A 331 -16.54 -11.54 -51.30
N VAL A 332 -17.53 -11.62 -50.42
CA VAL A 332 -18.84 -12.22 -50.78
C VAL A 332 -19.68 -11.27 -51.63
N VAL A 333 -19.58 -9.97 -51.35
CA VAL A 333 -20.26 -8.88 -52.04
C VAL A 333 -19.23 -7.86 -52.56
N ALA A 334 -19.59 -7.10 -53.59
CA ALA A 334 -18.85 -5.92 -54.00
C ALA A 334 -19.44 -4.68 -53.31
N VAL A 335 -18.61 -3.85 -52.68
CA VAL A 335 -19.05 -2.68 -51.93
C VAL A 335 -18.62 -1.42 -52.66
N ILE A 336 -19.56 -0.50 -52.84
CA ILE A 336 -19.31 0.88 -53.26
C ILE A 336 -19.75 1.77 -52.11
N TYR A 337 -18.93 2.72 -51.72
CA TYR A 337 -19.27 3.64 -50.65
C TYR A 337 -19.09 5.09 -51.10
N THR A 338 -19.81 5.99 -50.46
CA THR A 338 -19.69 7.43 -50.66
C THR A 338 -19.88 8.12 -49.31
N ILE A 339 -18.95 8.99 -48.95
CA ILE A 339 -19.08 9.86 -47.78
C ILE A 339 -19.80 11.12 -48.27
N LEU A 340 -20.93 11.42 -47.67
CA LEU A 340 -21.73 12.61 -47.97
C LEU A 340 -21.11 13.84 -47.28
N GLU A 341 -21.45 15.04 -47.75
CA GLU A 341 -20.88 16.30 -47.21
C GLU A 341 -21.12 16.49 -45.70
N ASN A 342 -22.18 15.88 -45.17
CA ASN A 342 -22.53 15.90 -43.75
C ASN A 342 -21.81 14.83 -42.92
N GLY A 343 -20.94 14.01 -43.53
CA GLY A 343 -20.22 12.91 -42.88
C GLY A 343 -20.97 11.58 -42.86
N ASP A 344 -22.21 11.53 -43.33
CA ASP A 344 -22.97 10.28 -43.49
C ASP A 344 -22.31 9.37 -44.53
N ILE A 345 -22.47 8.06 -44.36
CA ILE A 345 -21.83 7.06 -45.22
C ILE A 345 -22.93 6.28 -45.95
N SER A 346 -22.99 6.44 -47.26
CA SER A 346 -23.77 5.57 -48.14
C SER A 346 -22.94 4.35 -48.52
N VAL A 347 -23.47 3.15 -48.30
CA VAL A 347 -22.86 1.86 -48.63
C VAL A 347 -23.81 1.10 -49.54
N LYS A 348 -23.36 0.80 -50.76
CA LYS A 348 -24.11 0.00 -51.73
C LYS A 348 -23.41 -1.33 -51.99
N THR A 349 -24.18 -2.41 -52.00
CA THR A 349 -23.68 -3.77 -52.22
C THR A 349 -24.24 -4.39 -53.50
N HIS A 350 -23.34 -4.98 -54.29
CA HIS A 350 -23.67 -5.54 -55.60
C HIS A 350 -23.14 -6.96 -55.75
N LYS A 351 -23.75 -7.71 -56.68
CA LYS A 351 -23.12 -8.94 -57.18
C LYS A 351 -21.78 -8.61 -57.81
N ARG A 352 -20.88 -9.58 -57.78
CA ARG A 352 -19.58 -9.48 -58.43
C ARG A 352 -19.72 -9.93 -59.88
N LYS A 353 -19.17 -9.18 -60.83
CA LYS A 353 -18.96 -9.63 -62.21
C LYS A 353 -17.49 -9.57 -62.57
N PHE A 354 -17.06 -10.49 -63.42
CA PHE A 354 -15.71 -10.42 -63.99
C PHE A 354 -15.75 -9.52 -65.23
N ASP A 355 -14.99 -8.45 -65.19
CA ASP A 355 -14.78 -7.57 -66.34
C ASP A 355 -13.59 -8.10 -67.15
N PHE A 356 -13.87 -8.54 -68.37
CA PHE A 356 -12.86 -9.12 -69.25
C PHE A 356 -11.87 -8.09 -69.81
N GLU A 357 -12.25 -6.81 -69.88
CA GLU A 357 -11.38 -5.74 -70.37
C GLU A 357 -10.40 -5.28 -69.28
N LEU A 358 -10.89 -5.17 -68.05
CA LEU A 358 -10.07 -4.81 -66.88
C LEU A 358 -9.35 -6.02 -66.27
N ALA A 359 -9.71 -7.24 -66.71
CA ALA A 359 -9.28 -8.51 -66.13
C ALA A 359 -9.42 -8.54 -64.59
N ALA A 360 -10.51 -7.94 -64.10
CA ALA A 360 -10.75 -7.70 -62.67
C ALA A 360 -12.20 -8.02 -62.28
N VAL A 361 -12.40 -8.36 -61.01
CA VAL A 361 -13.74 -8.51 -60.45
C VAL A 361 -14.25 -7.13 -60.03
N VAL A 362 -15.33 -6.69 -60.67
CA VAL A 362 -15.96 -5.38 -60.44
C VAL A 362 -17.38 -5.54 -59.88
N PRO A 363 -17.94 -4.49 -59.25
CA PRO A 363 -19.35 -4.47 -58.86
C PRO A 363 -20.25 -4.52 -60.09
N ASP A 364 -21.28 -5.37 -60.05
CA ASP A 364 -22.34 -5.39 -61.04
C ASP A 364 -23.46 -4.42 -60.68
N LEU A 365 -23.34 -3.19 -61.18
CA LEU A 365 -24.24 -2.09 -60.83
C LEU A 365 -25.71 -2.38 -61.11
N ASP A 366 -26.00 -3.23 -62.11
CA ASP A 366 -27.37 -3.61 -62.49
C ASP A 366 -27.99 -4.68 -61.58
N ASN A 367 -27.16 -5.35 -60.76
CA ASN A 367 -27.58 -6.43 -59.87
C ASN A 367 -27.20 -6.13 -58.40
N PRO A 368 -27.92 -5.21 -57.75
CA PRO A 368 -27.75 -4.98 -56.32
C PRO A 368 -28.14 -6.24 -55.53
N ILE A 369 -27.44 -6.49 -54.43
CA ILE A 369 -27.71 -7.63 -53.54
C ILE A 369 -27.52 -7.18 -52.10
N ASP A 370 -28.36 -7.67 -51.20
CA ASP A 370 -28.19 -7.41 -49.77
C ASP A 370 -26.95 -8.12 -49.19
N ILE A 371 -26.44 -7.60 -48.07
CA ILE A 371 -25.46 -8.28 -47.23
C ILE A 371 -26.07 -9.63 -46.79
N PRO A 372 -25.35 -10.77 -46.89
CA PRO A 372 -25.88 -12.05 -46.43
C PRO A 372 -26.18 -12.06 -44.92
N ASP A 373 -27.27 -12.72 -44.52
CA ASP A 373 -27.81 -12.71 -43.13
C ASP A 373 -26.77 -13.03 -42.04
N THR A 374 -25.75 -13.84 -42.34
CA THR A 374 -24.72 -14.28 -41.37
C THR A 374 -23.41 -13.49 -41.47
N ARG A 375 -23.42 -12.32 -42.10
CA ARG A 375 -22.23 -11.52 -42.41
C ARG A 375 -22.52 -10.04 -42.15
N CYS A 376 -21.49 -9.30 -41.79
CA CYS A 376 -21.52 -7.84 -41.69
C CYS A 376 -20.39 -7.23 -42.52
N ILE A 377 -20.54 -5.95 -42.84
CA ILE A 377 -19.46 -5.07 -43.29
C ILE A 377 -19.04 -4.23 -42.09
N ASP A 378 -17.76 -4.25 -41.73
CA ASP A 378 -17.28 -3.42 -40.63
C ASP A 378 -16.84 -2.07 -41.20
N LEU A 379 -17.38 -0.97 -40.64
CA LEU A 379 -17.05 0.41 -40.98
C LEU A 379 -16.32 1.03 -39.80
N ARG A 380 -15.07 1.47 -39.99
CA ARG A 380 -14.35 2.24 -38.99
C ARG A 380 -14.60 3.72 -39.23
N LEU A 381 -15.21 4.38 -38.25
CA LEU A 381 -15.55 5.79 -38.31
C LEU A 381 -14.35 6.67 -37.96
N HIS A 382 -14.45 7.95 -38.29
CA HIS A 382 -13.55 8.94 -37.73
C HIS A 382 -13.85 9.15 -36.24
N GLU A 383 -12.82 9.30 -35.42
CA GLU A 383 -12.98 9.59 -34.00
C GLU A 383 -13.52 11.01 -33.82
N GLU A 384 -14.31 11.23 -32.77
CA GLU A 384 -14.70 12.59 -32.38
C GLU A 384 -13.44 13.33 -31.94
N PRO A 385 -13.11 14.50 -32.53
CA PRO A 385 -11.98 15.27 -32.07
C PRO A 385 -12.27 15.67 -30.61
N GLN A 386 -11.50 15.12 -29.68
CA GLN A 386 -11.44 15.68 -28.34
C GLN A 386 -10.99 17.13 -28.53
N LEU A 387 -11.78 18.10 -28.05
CA LEU A 387 -11.45 19.53 -28.16
C LEU A 387 -9.99 19.74 -27.73
N GLU A 388 -9.10 19.82 -28.71
CA GLU A 388 -7.90 20.62 -28.59
C GLU A 388 -8.41 22.04 -28.72
N GLU A 389 -8.71 22.67 -27.57
CA GLU A 389 -8.87 24.11 -27.54
C GLU A 389 -7.63 24.69 -28.22
N ALA A 390 -7.87 25.35 -29.35
CA ALA A 390 -6.86 26.05 -30.10
C ALA A 390 -6.08 26.92 -29.14
N ILE A 391 -4.75 26.79 -29.18
CA ILE A 391 -3.85 27.67 -28.47
C ILE A 391 -4.15 29.07 -29.00
N ASP A 392 -4.84 29.86 -28.21
CA ASP A 392 -4.97 31.29 -28.41
C ASP A 392 -3.57 31.87 -28.20
N ASP A 393 -2.82 31.97 -29.30
CA ASP A 393 -1.62 32.80 -29.37
C ASP A 393 -2.07 34.27 -29.30
N THR A 394 -2.55 34.69 -28.12
CA THR A 394 -2.65 36.10 -27.79
C THR A 394 -2.14 36.38 -26.38
N GLU A 395 -1.10 37.22 -26.38
CA GLU A 395 -0.66 38.14 -25.32
C GLU A 395 0.48 37.74 -24.36
N GLN A 396 1.66 38.28 -24.74
CA GLN A 396 2.72 38.93 -23.94
C GLN A 396 3.74 38.11 -23.15
#